data_AF-A0AAD5JQW2-F1
#
_entry.id   AF-A0AAD5JQW2-F1
#
_cell.length_a   1.000
_cell.length_b   1.000
_cell.length_c   1.000
_cell.angle_alpha   90.00
_cell.angle_beta   90.00
_cell.angle_gamma   90.00
#
_symmetry.space_group_name_H-M   'P 1'
#
loop_
_entity.id
_entity.type
_entity.pdbx_description
1 polymer ?
#
loop_
_entity_poly.entity_id
_entity_poly.type
_entity_poly.pdbx_seq_one_letter_code
_entity_poly.pdbx_strand_id
1 'polypeptide(L)'
;MIGLVATGIATGSFVQAVLADAIPIKVGPPPPPSGGLPGTLNSDEARDLDLPLKDRFFLQPLTPTQAAQRAKESAKEIVNVKQLIDQKAWPYVQNDLRLRAGYLRYDLNTVISAKPKDQKQTLKELTGKLFQTISNLDHAAKIKSTPEAEKYYAQTVSSLNDVLSKLG
;
A
#
# COMPACT_ATOMS: atom_id res chain seq x y z
N MET A 1 57.57 74.10 -17.23
CA MET A 1 57.68 72.69 -16.81
C MET A 1 56.93 72.52 -15.50
N ILE A 2 55.65 72.12 -15.53
CA ILE A 2 54.93 71.43 -14.44
C ILE A 2 53.85 70.59 -15.12
N GLY A 3 53.91 69.27 -14.92
CA GLY A 3 53.18 68.26 -15.66
C GLY A 3 51.81 67.91 -15.07
N LEU A 4 50.90 67.53 -15.96
CA LEU A 4 49.58 66.99 -15.70
C LEU A 4 49.70 65.50 -15.33
N VAL A 5 49.38 65.13 -14.09
CA VAL A 5 49.30 63.72 -13.67
C VAL A 5 47.87 63.24 -13.84
N ALA A 6 47.65 62.37 -14.83
CA ALA A 6 46.39 61.67 -15.03
C ALA A 6 46.39 60.38 -14.19
N THR A 7 45.60 60.32 -13.12
CA THR A 7 45.35 59.09 -12.36
C THR A 7 44.26 58.27 -13.04
N GLY A 8 44.67 57.24 -13.79
CA GLY A 8 43.76 56.23 -14.32
C GLY A 8 43.32 55.26 -13.22
N ILE A 9 42.02 55.23 -12.90
CA ILE A 9 41.43 54.22 -12.03
C ILE A 9 41.12 53.00 -12.90
N ALA A 10 41.98 51.97 -12.82
CA ALA A 10 41.68 50.67 -13.39
C ALA A 10 40.76 49.92 -12.43
N THR A 11 39.46 49.91 -12.69
CA THR A 11 38.51 49.02 -12.00
C THR A 11 38.69 47.60 -12.53
N GLY A 12 39.56 46.83 -11.87
CA GLY A 12 39.65 45.39 -12.06
C GLY A 12 38.47 44.70 -11.38
N SER A 13 37.54 44.13 -12.15
CA SER A 13 36.55 43.20 -11.61
C SER A 13 37.22 41.86 -11.32
N PHE A 14 37.66 41.67 -10.08
CA PHE A 14 38.08 40.37 -9.59
C PHE A 14 36.81 39.56 -9.30
N VAL A 15 36.42 38.67 -10.21
CA VAL A 15 35.47 37.61 -9.89
C VAL A 15 36.22 36.66 -8.97
N GLN A 16 35.93 36.74 -7.68
CA GLN A 16 36.43 35.78 -6.71
C GLN A 16 35.75 34.44 -7.04
N ALA A 17 36.48 33.57 -7.73
CA ALA A 17 36.05 32.20 -7.94
C ALA A 17 35.96 31.54 -6.56
N VAL A 18 34.79 31.58 -5.94
CA VAL A 18 34.44 30.77 -4.79
C VAL A 18 34.28 29.35 -5.32
N LEU A 19 35.42 28.69 -5.59
CA LEU A 19 35.45 27.24 -5.63
C LEU A 19 35.06 26.82 -4.21
N ALA A 20 33.84 26.33 -4.05
CA ALA A 20 33.40 25.72 -2.81
C ALA A 20 34.37 24.58 -2.50
N ASP A 21 35.24 24.80 -1.52
CA ASP A 21 36.17 23.79 -1.03
C ASP A 21 35.35 22.54 -0.67
N ALA A 22 35.76 21.37 -1.17
CA ALA A 22 35.07 20.13 -0.90
C ALA A 22 35.28 19.76 0.58
N ILE A 23 34.37 20.19 1.45
CA ILE A 23 34.43 19.87 2.87
C ILE A 23 34.23 18.35 3.01
N PRO A 24 35.21 17.59 3.55
CA PRO A 24 35.04 16.17 3.78
C PRO A 24 34.01 15.98 4.89
N ILE A 25 32.77 15.66 4.50
CA ILE A 25 31.73 15.24 5.44
C ILE A 25 31.96 13.77 5.79
N LYS A 26 31.93 13.45 7.09
CA LYS A 26 31.81 12.06 7.52
C LYS A 26 30.41 11.59 7.16
N VAL A 27 30.28 10.92 6.01
CA VAL A 27 29.04 10.23 5.65
C VAL A 27 28.82 9.15 6.71
N GLY A 28 27.75 9.29 7.49
CA GLY A 28 27.37 8.28 8.47
C GLY A 28 27.10 6.93 7.77
N PRO A 29 27.00 5.83 8.53
CA PRO A 29 26.57 4.57 7.94
C PRO A 29 25.21 4.76 7.24
N PRO A 30 24.95 4.03 6.14
CA PRO A 30 23.66 4.10 5.47
C PRO A 30 22.54 3.73 6.45
N PRO A 31 21.31 4.25 6.26
CA PRO A 31 20.17 3.85 7.07
C PRO A 31 20.00 2.33 7.00
N PRO A 32 19.49 1.70 8.09
CA PRO A 32 19.21 0.28 8.07
C PRO A 32 18.28 -0.06 6.89
N PRO A 33 18.42 -1.26 6.29
CA PRO A 33 17.55 -1.69 5.19
C PRO A 33 16.07 -1.56 5.56
N SER A 34 15.27 -1.07 4.61
CA SER A 34 13.81 -1.00 4.76
C SER A 34 13.21 -2.41 4.80
N GLY A 35 12.37 -2.72 5.79
CA GLY A 35 11.61 -3.98 5.80
C GLY A 35 11.45 -4.70 7.14
N GLY A 36 11.97 -4.19 8.25
CA GLY A 36 11.72 -4.74 9.60
C GLY A 36 12.28 -6.15 9.87
N LEU A 37 12.96 -6.74 8.88
CA LEU A 37 13.73 -7.99 8.94
C LEU A 37 15.16 -7.68 8.42
N PRO A 38 16.19 -8.43 8.81
CA PRO A 38 17.55 -8.13 8.36
C PRO A 38 17.69 -8.22 6.82
N GLY A 39 17.97 -7.09 6.17
CA GLY A 39 18.32 -6.99 4.73
C GLY A 39 17.28 -6.27 3.85
N THR A 40 17.64 -6.00 2.59
CA THR A 40 16.71 -5.52 1.54
C THR A 40 15.97 -6.66 0.84
N LEU A 41 16.26 -7.90 1.23
CA LEU A 41 15.89 -9.13 0.51
C LEU A 41 14.40 -9.19 0.17
N ASN A 42 13.48 -8.89 1.09
CA ASN A 42 12.03 -8.93 0.81
C ASN A 42 11.57 -7.90 -0.24
N SER A 43 12.26 -6.77 -0.37
CA SER A 43 11.93 -5.73 -1.37
C SER A 43 12.44 -6.09 -2.76
N ASP A 44 13.57 -6.82 -2.81
CA ASP A 44 14.25 -7.23 -4.04
C ASP A 44 13.84 -8.64 -4.52
N GLU A 45 13.27 -9.47 -3.63
CA GLU A 45 12.87 -10.87 -3.87
C GLU A 45 11.93 -11.01 -5.07
N ALA A 46 11.02 -10.05 -5.27
CA ALA A 46 10.12 -10.08 -6.43
C ALA A 46 10.85 -9.93 -7.78
N ARG A 47 12.05 -9.35 -7.77
CA ARG A 47 12.90 -9.13 -8.96
C ARG A 47 14.05 -10.14 -9.07
N ASP A 48 14.24 -10.99 -8.07
CA ASP A 48 15.27 -12.02 -8.08
C ASP A 48 14.94 -13.10 -9.11
N LEU A 49 15.68 -13.15 -10.22
CA LEU A 49 15.44 -14.14 -11.28
C LEU A 49 15.94 -15.54 -10.92
N ASP A 50 16.76 -15.69 -9.88
CA ASP A 50 17.30 -16.98 -9.44
C ASP A 50 16.27 -17.78 -8.64
N LEU A 51 15.29 -17.10 -8.04
CA LEU A 51 14.20 -17.74 -7.30
C LEU A 51 13.05 -18.22 -8.23
N PRO A 52 12.41 -19.35 -7.90
CA PRO A 52 11.19 -19.77 -8.59
C PRO A 52 10.09 -18.72 -8.50
N LEU A 53 9.31 -18.53 -9.58
CA LEU A 53 8.26 -17.50 -9.67
C LEU A 53 7.27 -17.50 -8.48
N LYS A 54 6.97 -18.68 -7.94
CA LYS A 54 6.09 -18.84 -6.78
C LYS A 54 6.62 -18.16 -5.50
N ASP A 55 7.93 -18.09 -5.35
CA ASP A 55 8.63 -17.56 -4.18
C ASP A 55 8.97 -16.08 -4.37
N ARG A 56 8.69 -15.51 -5.55
CA ARG A 56 8.91 -14.10 -5.88
C ARG A 56 7.65 -13.23 -5.75
N PHE A 57 6.52 -13.81 -5.40
CA PHE A 57 5.29 -13.02 -5.30
C PHE A 57 5.31 -12.15 -4.03
N PHE A 58 5.02 -10.86 -4.19
CA PHE A 58 4.85 -9.92 -3.06
C PHE A 58 3.78 -10.37 -2.04
N LEU A 59 2.85 -11.25 -2.48
CA LEU A 59 1.88 -11.95 -1.67
C LEU A 59 2.32 -13.41 -1.51
N GLN A 60 3.04 -13.71 -0.45
CA GLN A 60 3.48 -15.07 -0.13
C GLN A 60 2.35 -15.91 0.50
N PRO A 61 2.33 -17.23 0.23
CA PRO A 61 1.39 -18.14 0.87
C PRO A 61 1.67 -18.23 2.36
N LEU A 62 0.62 -18.00 3.16
CA LEU A 62 0.66 -18.19 4.61
C LEU A 62 0.01 -19.51 4.98
N THR A 63 0.29 -19.99 6.18
CA THR A 63 -0.50 -21.10 6.74
C THR A 63 -1.97 -20.69 6.83
N PRO A 64 -2.94 -21.62 6.71
CA PRO A 64 -4.37 -21.29 6.78
C PRO A 64 -4.74 -20.50 8.05
N THR A 65 -4.09 -20.79 9.18
CA THR A 65 -4.30 -20.07 10.44
C THR A 65 -3.82 -18.62 10.38
N GLN A 66 -2.62 -18.39 9.82
CA GLN A 66 -2.09 -17.04 9.63
C GLN A 66 -2.89 -16.25 8.58
N ALA A 67 -3.31 -16.91 7.49
CA ALA A 67 -4.19 -16.33 6.48
C ALA A 67 -5.54 -15.90 7.09
N ALA A 68 -6.13 -16.72 7.96
CA ALA A 68 -7.35 -16.35 8.68
C ALA A 68 -7.14 -15.12 9.60
N GLN A 69 -5.96 -14.99 10.21
CA GLN A 69 -5.63 -13.81 11.04
C GLN A 69 -5.46 -12.55 10.18
N ARG A 70 -4.73 -12.63 9.07
CA ARG A 70 -4.56 -11.50 8.14
C ARG A 70 -5.87 -11.12 7.43
N ALA A 71 -6.76 -12.08 7.19
CA ALA A 71 -8.12 -11.82 6.73
C ALA A 71 -8.92 -10.98 7.74
N LYS A 72 -8.77 -11.23 9.05
CA LYS A 72 -9.40 -10.41 10.11
C LYS A 72 -8.84 -9.00 10.14
N GLU A 73 -7.55 -8.81 9.90
CA GLU A 73 -6.94 -7.48 9.78
C GLU A 73 -7.45 -6.73 8.56
N SER A 74 -7.46 -7.37 7.39
CA SER A 74 -8.01 -6.80 6.15
C SER A 74 -9.49 -6.43 6.31
N ALA A 75 -10.24 -7.25 7.04
CA ALA A 75 -11.63 -6.99 7.39
C ALA A 75 -11.80 -5.72 8.24
N LYS A 76 -10.98 -5.52 9.28
CA LYS A 76 -11.01 -4.28 10.09
C LYS A 76 -10.74 -3.05 9.24
N GLU A 77 -9.76 -3.14 8.36
CA GLU A 77 -9.41 -2.03 7.47
C GLU A 77 -10.53 -1.69 6.48
N ILE A 78 -11.24 -2.69 5.94
CA ILE A 78 -12.42 -2.47 5.07
C ILE A 78 -13.54 -1.74 5.83
N VAL A 79 -13.74 -2.05 7.12
CA VAL A 79 -14.70 -1.33 7.97
C VAL A 79 -14.27 0.13 8.19
N ASN A 80 -12.96 0.39 8.33
CA ASN A 80 -12.42 1.73 8.52
C ASN A 80 -12.61 2.67 7.31
N VAL A 81 -12.89 2.13 6.11
CA VAL A 81 -13.19 2.92 4.89
C VAL A 81 -14.39 3.87 5.08
N LYS A 82 -15.24 3.64 6.09
CA LYS A 82 -16.36 4.54 6.42
C LYS A 82 -15.93 6.00 6.57
N GLN A 83 -14.79 6.25 7.23
CA GLN A 83 -14.28 7.61 7.43
C GLN A 83 -14.00 8.31 6.10
N LEU A 84 -13.47 7.57 5.12
CA LEU A 84 -13.17 8.08 3.79
C LEU A 84 -14.45 8.33 2.98
N ILE A 85 -15.48 7.50 3.16
CA ILE A 85 -16.81 7.72 2.55
C ILE A 85 -17.43 9.01 3.09
N ASP A 86 -17.36 9.23 4.40
CA ASP A 86 -17.91 10.42 5.07
C ASP A 86 -17.20 11.70 4.64
N GLN A 87 -15.88 11.63 4.46
CA GLN A 87 -15.07 12.71 3.91
C GLN A 87 -15.24 12.88 2.39
N LYS A 88 -15.99 12.00 1.71
CA LYS A 88 -16.14 11.96 0.25
C LYS A 88 -14.79 11.86 -0.48
N ALA A 89 -13.83 11.18 0.15
CA ALA A 89 -12.47 10.97 -0.33
C ALA A 89 -12.42 9.80 -1.33
N TRP A 90 -13.19 9.88 -2.41
CA TRP A 90 -13.47 8.76 -3.32
C TRP A 90 -12.24 8.02 -3.89
N PRO A 91 -11.14 8.70 -4.28
CA PRO A 91 -9.94 7.99 -4.72
C PRO A 91 -9.32 7.13 -3.61
N TYR A 92 -9.34 7.62 -2.37
CA TYR A 92 -8.84 6.88 -1.21
C TYR A 92 -9.75 5.70 -0.86
N VAL A 93 -11.08 5.90 -0.92
CA VAL A 93 -12.05 4.79 -0.78
C VAL A 93 -11.72 3.66 -1.76
N GLN A 94 -11.52 3.99 -3.05
CA GLN A 94 -11.21 3.00 -4.08
C GLN A 94 -9.87 2.31 -3.85
N ASN A 95 -8.82 3.09 -3.55
CA ASN A 95 -7.47 2.54 -3.39
C ASN A 95 -7.36 1.64 -2.17
N ASP A 96 -7.86 2.08 -1.01
CA ASP A 96 -7.83 1.30 0.22
C ASP A 96 -8.70 0.06 0.10
N LEU A 97 -9.92 0.19 -0.44
CA LEU A 97 -10.80 -0.95 -0.64
C LEU A 97 -10.16 -2.00 -1.56
N ARG A 98 -9.55 -1.60 -2.68
CA ARG A 98 -8.89 -2.54 -3.61
C ARG A 98 -7.65 -3.18 -3.00
N LEU A 99 -6.84 -2.41 -2.28
CA LEU A 99 -5.66 -2.93 -1.59
C LEU A 99 -6.07 -4.00 -0.59
N ARG A 100 -7.00 -3.69 0.33
CA ARG A 100 -7.44 -4.61 1.37
C ARG A 100 -8.24 -5.80 0.81
N ALA A 101 -9.10 -5.59 -0.18
CA ALA A 101 -9.85 -6.66 -0.83
C ALA A 101 -8.94 -7.63 -1.61
N GLY A 102 -7.82 -7.15 -2.17
CA GLY A 102 -6.81 -7.97 -2.83
C GLY A 102 -6.18 -8.99 -1.86
N TYR A 103 -5.69 -8.53 -0.71
CA TYR A 103 -5.17 -9.39 0.36
C TYR A 103 -6.25 -10.36 0.87
N LEU A 104 -7.44 -9.84 1.18
CA LEU A 104 -8.55 -10.64 1.68
C LEU A 104 -8.92 -11.78 0.72
N ARG A 105 -8.93 -11.54 -0.59
CA ARG A 105 -9.26 -12.56 -1.59
C ARG A 105 -8.26 -13.71 -1.57
N TYR A 106 -6.97 -13.38 -1.52
CA TYR A 106 -5.90 -14.36 -1.47
C TYR A 106 -5.97 -15.21 -0.18
N ASP A 107 -6.18 -14.56 0.97
CA ASP A 107 -6.25 -15.23 2.26
C ASP A 107 -7.50 -16.11 2.38
N LEU A 108 -8.67 -15.63 1.96
CA LEU A 108 -9.90 -16.44 1.97
C LEU A 108 -9.78 -17.67 1.08
N ASN A 109 -9.16 -17.57 -0.11
CA ASN A 109 -8.93 -18.72 -0.96
C ASN A 109 -8.01 -19.77 -0.31
N THR A 110 -6.99 -19.32 0.42
CA THR A 110 -6.10 -20.19 1.19
C THR A 110 -6.87 -20.91 2.30
N VAL A 111 -7.69 -20.20 3.07
CA VAL A 111 -8.51 -20.80 4.13
C VAL A 111 -9.55 -21.77 3.57
N ILE A 112 -10.28 -21.38 2.52
CA ILE A 112 -11.27 -22.22 1.84
C ILE A 112 -10.62 -23.53 1.36
N SER A 113 -9.40 -23.45 0.82
CA SER A 113 -8.70 -24.62 0.30
C SER A 113 -8.36 -25.63 1.41
N ALA A 114 -8.14 -25.17 2.64
CA ALA A 114 -7.82 -25.99 3.80
C ALA A 114 -9.04 -26.57 4.55
N LYS A 115 -10.25 -26.02 4.37
CA LYS A 115 -11.49 -26.49 5.03
C LYS A 115 -11.99 -27.84 4.45
N PRO A 116 -12.81 -28.61 5.16
CA PRO A 116 -13.40 -29.85 4.65
C PRO A 116 -14.48 -29.59 3.58
N LYS A 117 -14.75 -30.58 2.71
CA LYS A 117 -15.55 -30.41 1.47
C LYS A 117 -16.96 -29.87 1.70
N ASP A 118 -17.60 -30.30 2.78
CA ASP A 118 -18.92 -29.87 3.27
C ASP A 118 -18.97 -28.37 3.57
N GLN A 119 -17.90 -27.80 4.13
CA GLN A 119 -17.83 -26.39 4.50
C GLN A 119 -17.33 -25.50 3.35
N LYS A 120 -16.60 -26.07 2.37
CA LYS A 120 -16.02 -25.31 1.25
C LYS A 120 -17.08 -24.58 0.43
N GLN A 121 -18.20 -25.23 0.12
CA GLN A 121 -19.20 -24.67 -0.78
C GLN A 121 -19.88 -23.45 -0.14
N THR A 122 -20.32 -23.57 1.10
CA THR A 122 -20.91 -22.46 1.86
C THR A 122 -19.95 -21.28 1.99
N LEU A 123 -18.67 -21.55 2.31
CA LEU A 123 -17.69 -20.47 2.46
C LEU A 123 -17.38 -19.78 1.12
N LYS A 124 -17.37 -20.52 0.00
CA LYS A 124 -17.24 -19.95 -1.35
C LYS A 124 -18.41 -19.04 -1.72
N GLU A 125 -19.63 -19.45 -1.41
CA GLU A 125 -20.85 -18.66 -1.69
C GLU A 125 -20.85 -17.36 -0.88
N LEU A 126 -20.56 -17.42 0.42
CA LEU A 126 -20.44 -16.24 1.28
C LEU A 126 -19.32 -15.30 0.79
N THR A 127 -18.18 -15.86 0.40
CA THR A 127 -17.05 -15.09 -0.15
C THR A 127 -17.42 -14.44 -1.49
N GLY A 128 -18.14 -15.15 -2.36
CA GLY A 128 -18.65 -14.62 -3.62
C GLY A 128 -19.59 -13.43 -3.40
N LYS A 129 -20.54 -13.56 -2.47
CA LYS A 129 -21.45 -12.48 -2.07
C LYS A 129 -20.69 -11.26 -1.52
N LEU A 130 -19.72 -11.48 -0.63
CA LEU A 130 -18.88 -10.42 -0.07
C LEU A 130 -18.14 -9.64 -1.18
N PHE A 131 -17.52 -10.33 -2.13
CA PHE A 131 -16.81 -9.64 -3.20
C PHE A 131 -17.75 -8.93 -4.17
N GLN A 132 -18.97 -9.45 -4.38
CA GLN A 132 -19.99 -8.73 -5.15
C GLN A 132 -20.37 -7.41 -4.45
N THR A 133 -20.57 -7.41 -3.13
CA THR A 133 -20.88 -6.18 -2.38
C THR A 133 -19.72 -5.20 -2.38
N ILE A 134 -18.46 -5.69 -2.27
CA ILE A 134 -17.25 -4.85 -2.38
C ILE A 134 -17.15 -4.23 -3.78
N SER A 135 -17.43 -4.98 -4.84
CA SER A 135 -17.44 -4.45 -6.22
C SER A 135 -18.52 -3.40 -6.43
N ASN A 136 -19.69 -3.56 -5.82
CA ASN A 136 -20.75 -2.55 -5.87
C ASN A 136 -20.36 -1.29 -5.08
N LEU A 137 -19.67 -1.43 -3.94
CA LEU A 137 -19.12 -0.30 -3.19
C LEU A 137 -18.03 0.45 -3.97
N ASP A 138 -17.11 -0.28 -4.63
CA ASP A 138 -16.10 0.31 -5.52
C ASP A 138 -16.76 1.08 -6.68
N HIS A 139 -17.84 0.53 -7.25
CA HIS A 139 -18.63 1.21 -8.28
C HIS A 139 -19.29 2.49 -7.75
N ALA A 140 -19.94 2.42 -6.58
CA ALA A 140 -20.54 3.60 -5.95
C ALA A 140 -19.49 4.70 -5.68
N ALA A 141 -18.29 4.31 -5.26
CA ALA A 141 -17.17 5.23 -5.08
C ALA A 141 -16.67 5.82 -6.41
N LYS A 142 -16.69 5.05 -7.52
CA LYS A 142 -16.36 5.55 -8.86
C LYS A 142 -17.34 6.61 -9.35
N ILE A 143 -18.64 6.37 -9.18
CA ILE A 143 -19.70 7.33 -9.57
C ILE A 143 -19.92 8.42 -8.52
N LYS A 144 -19.20 8.38 -7.39
CA LYS A 144 -19.25 9.35 -6.29
C LYS A 144 -20.63 9.46 -5.64
N SER A 145 -21.39 8.37 -5.64
CA SER A 145 -22.74 8.31 -5.09
C SER A 145 -22.68 7.96 -3.60
N THR A 146 -22.81 8.98 -2.74
CA THR A 146 -22.88 8.79 -1.27
C THR A 146 -24.00 7.83 -0.82
N PRO A 147 -25.26 7.97 -1.27
CA PRO A 147 -26.32 7.07 -0.79
C PRO A 147 -26.09 5.61 -1.20
N GLU A 148 -25.54 5.37 -2.39
CA GLU A 148 -25.17 4.02 -2.80
C GLU A 148 -23.95 3.50 -2.03
N ALA A 149 -22.95 4.34 -1.80
CA ALA A 149 -21.76 3.96 -1.04
C ALA A 149 -22.13 3.55 0.39
N GLU A 150 -22.99 4.30 1.08
CA GLU A 150 -23.46 3.95 2.42
C GLU A 150 -24.27 2.65 2.43
N LYS A 151 -25.16 2.46 1.46
CA LYS A 151 -25.93 1.22 1.28
C LYS A 151 -25.00 0.01 1.09
N TYR A 152 -24.07 0.08 0.13
CA TYR A 152 -23.16 -1.03 -0.16
C TYR A 152 -22.11 -1.22 0.93
N TYR A 153 -21.73 -0.17 1.65
CA TYR A 153 -20.90 -0.27 2.85
C TYR A 153 -21.59 -1.11 3.92
N ALA A 154 -22.85 -0.82 4.26
CA ALA A 154 -23.60 -1.60 5.25
C ALA A 154 -23.73 -3.08 4.84
N GLN A 155 -24.01 -3.33 3.55
CA GLN A 155 -24.05 -4.70 3.00
C GLN A 155 -22.69 -5.41 3.06
N THR A 156 -21.61 -4.67 2.81
CA THR A 156 -20.24 -5.19 2.90
C THR A 156 -19.92 -5.58 4.34
N VAL A 157 -20.21 -4.73 5.33
CA VAL A 157 -19.99 -5.03 6.75
C VAL A 157 -20.77 -6.28 7.18
N SER A 158 -22.04 -6.40 6.79
CA SER A 158 -22.85 -7.59 7.07
C SER A 158 -22.22 -8.86 6.45
N SER A 159 -21.89 -8.81 5.16
CA SER A 159 -21.33 -9.98 4.45
C SER A 159 -19.93 -10.36 4.97
N LEU A 160 -19.17 -9.37 5.43
CA LEU A 160 -17.87 -9.57 6.04
C LEU A 160 -18.00 -10.30 7.38
N ASN A 161 -18.96 -9.90 8.22
CA ASN A 161 -19.27 -10.60 9.47
C ASN A 161 -19.72 -12.05 9.24
N ASP A 162 -20.55 -12.29 8.21
CA ASP A 162 -20.97 -13.64 7.82
C ASP A 162 -19.75 -14.52 7.49
N VAL A 163 -18.79 -14.00 6.72
CA VAL A 163 -17.55 -14.73 6.38
C VAL A 163 -16.67 -14.93 7.62
N LEU A 164 -16.43 -13.88 8.41
CA LEU A 164 -15.57 -13.94 9.60
C LEU A 164 -16.08 -14.96 10.62
N SER A 165 -17.40 -15.10 10.76
CA SER A 165 -18.02 -16.10 11.65
C SER A 165 -17.67 -17.55 11.28
N LYS A 166 -17.22 -17.80 10.05
CA LYS A 166 -16.83 -19.13 9.53
C LYS A 166 -15.30 -19.33 9.50
N LEU A 167 -14.53 -18.29 9.81
CA LEU A 167 -13.06 -18.34 9.93
C LEU A 167 -12.59 -18.70 11.35
N GLY A 168 -13.50 -18.69 12.33
CA GLY A 168 -13.28 -19.16 13.70
C GLY A 168 -13.22 -20.67 13.81
#